data_AF-D3D3Q6-F1
#
_entry.id   AF-D3D3Q6-F1
#
_cell.length_a   1.000
_cell.length_b   1.000
_cell.length_c   1.000
_cell.angle_alpha   90.00
_cell.angle_beta   90.00
_cell.angle_gamma   90.00
#
_symmetry.space_group_name_H-M   'P 1'
#
loop_
_entity.id
_entity.type
_entity.pdbx_description
1 polymer ?
#
loop_
_entity_poly.entity_id
_entity_poly.type
_entity_poly.pdbx_seq_one_letter_code
_entity_poly.pdbx_strand_id
1 'polypeptide(L)'
;MRPFARGENPKRELWLMWFAVLAFYQLYTVVFFVLTRTQPPGSPSYTAAEVPGWFASHHDGLLVGLALIFVLGGLSATSIALITYTIRRMSVSRAFAYSYLILYSVSAVPGFLFICVALTAGAMRPERDPRLQQWLYDLGFLSFSGTMGVFLVGSLVWMAAILLDRNRVFPKWFGYLNLCNAVTEVVVAPAWIFDRGVFAWNGLIAWWINVVVFGIYTGVFINLLRNVIIREDFGTGPLPDLPPRRARRHTAAAEVA
;
A
#
# COMPACT_ATOMS: atom_id res chain seq x y z
N MET A 1 -29.55 -12.58 13.20
CA MET A 1 -29.22 -12.10 11.84
C MET A 1 -30.40 -11.26 11.35
N ARG A 2 -30.20 -9.98 11.05
CA ARG A 2 -31.25 -9.20 10.37
C ARG A 2 -31.28 -9.64 8.90
N PRO A 3 -32.44 -9.95 8.30
CA PRO A 3 -32.50 -10.27 6.89
C PRO A 3 -32.17 -9.00 6.08
N PHE A 4 -31.20 -9.09 5.19
CA PHE A 4 -30.86 -8.03 4.24
C PHE A 4 -32.09 -7.75 3.34
N ALA A 5 -32.35 -6.48 3.05
CA ALA A 5 -33.50 -6.11 2.23
C ALA A 5 -33.34 -6.65 0.79
N ARG A 6 -34.46 -6.97 0.13
CA ARG A 6 -34.52 -7.44 -1.27
C ARG A 6 -33.88 -6.40 -2.21
N GLY A 7 -32.58 -6.48 -2.42
CA GLY A 7 -31.79 -5.54 -3.24
C GLY A 7 -30.36 -5.35 -2.74
N GLU A 8 -30.13 -5.56 -1.44
CA GLU A 8 -28.82 -5.49 -0.82
C GLU A 8 -28.13 -6.84 -1.01
N ASN A 9 -27.11 -6.87 -1.87
CA ASN A 9 -26.16 -7.97 -1.90
C ASN A 9 -24.88 -7.47 -1.25
N PRO A 10 -24.64 -7.72 0.05
CA PRO A 10 -23.50 -7.17 0.76
C PRO A 10 -22.16 -7.61 0.16
N LYS A 11 -22.13 -8.69 -0.64
CA LYS A 11 -20.95 -9.05 -1.42
C LYS A 11 -20.61 -8.01 -2.49
N ARG A 12 -21.59 -7.32 -3.08
CA ARG A 12 -21.36 -6.24 -4.06
C ARG A 12 -20.60 -5.07 -3.42
N GLU A 13 -20.90 -4.74 -2.17
CA GLU A 13 -20.19 -3.71 -1.42
C GLU A 13 -18.73 -4.10 -1.19
N LEU A 14 -18.47 -5.36 -0.79
CA LEU A 14 -17.10 -5.88 -0.66
C LEU A 14 -16.35 -5.89 -2.00
N TRP A 15 -17.03 -6.25 -3.10
CA TRP A 15 -16.46 -6.17 -4.44
C TRP A 15 -16.13 -4.73 -4.86
N LEU A 16 -17.00 -3.77 -4.54
CA LEU A 16 -16.74 -2.35 -4.79
C LEU A 16 -15.48 -1.89 -4.05
N MET A 17 -15.34 -2.26 -2.76
CA MET A 17 -14.13 -1.98 -1.99
C MET A 17 -12.90 -2.65 -2.61
N TRP A 18 -13.01 -3.89 -3.07
CA TRP A 18 -11.90 -4.59 -3.74
C TRP A 18 -11.49 -3.92 -5.06
N PHE A 19 -12.44 -3.46 -5.87
CA PHE A 19 -12.13 -2.68 -7.08
C PHE A 19 -11.50 -1.34 -6.74
N ALA A 20 -11.92 -0.69 -5.65
CA ALA A 20 -11.28 0.52 -5.15
C ALA A 20 -9.84 0.26 -4.71
N VAL A 21 -9.56 -0.86 -4.03
CA VAL A 21 -8.19 -1.30 -3.70
C VAL A 21 -7.35 -1.46 -4.96
N LEU A 22 -7.87 -2.19 -5.96
CA LEU A 22 -7.18 -2.40 -7.22
C LEU A 22 -6.90 -1.07 -7.95
N ALA A 23 -7.91 -0.22 -8.09
CA ALA A 23 -7.78 1.08 -8.72
C ALA A 23 -6.77 1.96 -7.98
N PHE A 24 -6.80 1.97 -6.65
CA PHE A 24 -5.85 2.70 -5.82
C PHE A 24 -4.42 2.28 -6.13
N TYR A 25 -4.06 1.00 -6.01
CA TYR A 25 -2.68 0.55 -6.23
C TYR A 25 -2.19 0.83 -7.65
N GLN A 26 -3.04 0.61 -8.67
CA GLN A 26 -2.67 0.87 -10.07
C GLN A 26 -2.49 2.35 -10.37
N LEU A 27 -3.42 3.19 -9.89
CA LEU A 27 -3.31 4.64 -10.01
C LEU A 27 -2.04 5.14 -9.31
N TYR A 28 -1.78 4.64 -8.11
CA TYR A 28 -0.60 5.01 -7.34
C TYR A 28 0.69 4.68 -8.10
N THR A 29 0.79 3.46 -8.65
CA THR A 29 1.94 3.07 -9.47
C THR A 29 2.10 3.98 -10.68
N VAL A 30 1.03 4.26 -11.43
CA VAL A 30 1.11 5.12 -12.62
C VAL A 30 1.49 6.55 -12.24
N VAL A 31 0.89 7.11 -11.19
CA VAL A 31 1.18 8.48 -10.77
C VAL A 31 2.63 8.62 -10.31
N PHE A 32 3.11 7.75 -9.42
CA PHE A 32 4.44 7.90 -8.82
C PHE A 32 5.60 7.56 -9.75
N PHE A 33 5.41 6.60 -10.68
CA PHE A 33 6.45 6.20 -11.63
C PHE A 33 6.41 6.97 -12.95
N VAL A 34 5.21 7.30 -13.46
CA VAL A 34 5.06 7.89 -14.81
C VAL A 34 4.83 9.39 -14.75
N LEU A 35 3.91 9.87 -13.90
CA LEU A 35 3.56 11.30 -13.87
C LEU A 35 4.60 12.08 -13.06
N THR A 36 4.66 11.82 -11.75
CA THR A 36 5.54 12.57 -10.84
C THR A 36 7.00 12.18 -11.03
N ARG A 37 7.30 10.98 -11.55
CA ARG A 37 8.65 10.40 -11.70
C ARG A 37 9.49 10.48 -10.43
N THR A 38 8.82 10.48 -9.28
CA THR A 38 9.45 10.46 -7.95
C THR A 38 9.99 9.10 -7.57
N GLN A 39 9.70 8.06 -8.37
CA GLN A 39 10.18 6.70 -8.15
C GLN A 39 11.04 6.22 -9.33
N PRO A 40 12.31 5.84 -9.12
CA PRO A 40 13.03 5.76 -7.84
C PRO A 40 13.20 7.14 -7.16
N PRO A 41 13.32 7.18 -5.81
CA PRO A 41 13.49 8.43 -5.07
C PRO A 41 14.68 9.24 -5.58
N GLY A 42 14.55 10.56 -5.53
CA GLY A 42 15.66 11.44 -5.85
C GLY A 42 16.85 11.19 -4.91
N SER A 43 18.04 11.64 -5.30
CA SER A 43 19.25 11.43 -4.50
C SER A 43 19.19 12.17 -3.14
N PRO A 44 19.55 11.52 -2.01
CA PRO A 44 19.77 12.20 -0.74
C PRO A 44 20.99 13.12 -0.75
N SER A 45 21.91 12.89 -1.69
CA SER A 45 23.15 13.65 -1.79
C SER A 45 23.05 14.87 -2.70
N TYR A 46 21.84 15.23 -3.17
CA TYR A 46 21.65 16.46 -3.92
C TYR A 46 21.95 17.68 -3.05
N THR A 47 22.74 18.59 -3.61
CA THR A 47 23.08 19.86 -2.99
C THR A 47 21.93 20.86 -3.16
N ALA A 48 21.94 21.93 -2.35
CA ALA A 48 21.00 23.05 -2.48
C ALA A 48 20.90 23.60 -3.91
N ALA A 49 21.99 23.55 -4.69
CA ALA A 49 22.02 24.05 -6.06
C ALA A 49 21.37 23.09 -7.07
N GLU A 50 21.31 21.78 -6.77
CA GLU A 50 20.80 20.74 -7.67
C GLU A 50 19.30 20.49 -7.47
N VAL A 51 18.81 20.62 -6.24
CA VAL A 51 17.39 20.39 -5.89
C VAL A 51 16.41 21.23 -6.72
N PRO A 52 16.65 22.53 -6.99
CA PRO A 52 15.78 23.31 -7.87
C PRO A 52 15.68 22.74 -9.29
N GLY A 53 16.77 22.21 -9.83
CA GLY A 53 16.78 21.53 -11.14
C GLY A 53 15.93 20.25 -11.13
N TRP A 54 15.95 19.52 -10.00
CA TRP A 54 15.06 18.38 -9.82
C TRP A 54 13.59 18.80 -9.79
N PHE A 55 13.22 19.82 -9.00
CA PHE A 55 11.84 20.33 -8.99
C PHE A 55 11.40 20.85 -10.36
N ALA A 56 12.26 21.58 -11.07
CA ALA A 56 11.94 22.10 -12.40
C ALA A 56 11.68 20.96 -13.41
N SER A 57 12.52 19.92 -13.41
CA SER A 57 12.36 18.77 -14.32
C SER A 57 11.13 17.90 -14.01
N HIS A 58 10.59 17.97 -12.79
CA HIS A 58 9.42 17.19 -12.34
C HIS A 58 8.17 18.05 -12.14
N HIS A 59 8.23 19.36 -12.38
CA HIS A 59 7.22 20.35 -11.98
C HIS A 59 5.78 19.96 -12.34
N ASP A 60 5.47 19.84 -13.63
CA ASP A 60 4.10 19.58 -14.08
C ASP A 60 3.61 18.20 -13.65
N GLY A 61 4.53 17.22 -13.63
CA GLY A 61 4.29 15.88 -13.15
C GLY A 61 3.93 15.84 -11.67
N LEU A 62 4.64 16.62 -10.84
CA LEU A 62 4.36 16.77 -9.41
C LEU A 62 3.01 17.45 -9.18
N LEU A 63 2.73 18.56 -9.86
CA LEU A 63 1.46 19.28 -9.66
C LEU A 63 0.25 18.44 -10.07
N VAL A 64 0.27 17.86 -11.27
CA VAL A 64 -0.86 17.04 -11.77
C VAL A 64 -0.95 15.72 -11.00
N GLY A 65 0.19 15.04 -10.81
CA GLY A 65 0.24 13.76 -10.13
C GLY A 65 -0.20 13.86 -8.67
N LEU A 66 0.34 14.82 -7.92
CA LEU A 66 -0.02 14.98 -6.50
C LEU A 66 -1.45 15.52 -6.34
N ALA A 67 -1.96 16.34 -7.27
CA ALA A 67 -3.38 16.72 -7.28
C ALA A 67 -4.30 15.50 -7.42
N LEU A 68 -3.99 14.57 -8.32
CA LEU A 68 -4.74 13.30 -8.44
C LEU A 68 -4.66 12.49 -7.15
N ILE A 69 -3.50 12.48 -6.49
CA ILE A 69 -3.30 11.80 -5.21
C ILE A 69 -4.09 12.45 -4.07
N PHE A 70 -4.24 13.77 -4.03
CA PHE A 70 -5.11 14.41 -3.04
C PHE A 70 -6.59 14.07 -3.24
N VAL A 71 -7.06 13.97 -4.48
CA VAL A 71 -8.46 13.63 -4.79
C VAL A 71 -8.73 12.13 -4.56
N LEU A 72 -7.81 11.27 -4.98
CA LEU A 72 -8.02 9.82 -5.02
C LEU A 72 -7.35 9.09 -3.85
N GLY A 73 -6.52 9.78 -3.06
CA GLY A 73 -5.81 9.22 -1.91
C GLY A 73 -6.72 8.63 -0.85
N GLY A 74 -7.95 9.16 -0.73
CA GLY A 74 -9.00 8.62 0.13
C GLY A 74 -9.39 7.17 -0.22
N LEU A 75 -9.13 6.70 -1.44
CA LEU A 75 -9.34 5.30 -1.80
C LEU A 75 -8.46 4.35 -0.97
N SER A 76 -7.30 4.80 -0.47
CA SER A 76 -6.48 4.01 0.46
C SER A 76 -7.24 3.63 1.74
N ALA A 77 -8.14 4.50 2.23
CA ALA A 77 -8.95 4.23 3.41
C ALA A 77 -9.93 3.07 3.17
N THR A 78 -10.37 2.86 1.92
CA THR A 78 -11.20 1.70 1.57
C THR A 78 -10.43 0.39 1.67
N SER A 79 -9.15 0.40 1.29
CA SER A 79 -8.24 -0.74 1.49
C SER A 79 -8.11 -1.06 2.98
N ILE A 80 -7.79 -0.04 3.80
CA ILE A 80 -7.66 -0.21 5.26
C ILE A 80 -8.98 -0.74 5.86
N ALA A 81 -10.13 -0.21 5.43
CA ALA A 81 -11.44 -0.65 5.91
C ALA A 81 -11.74 -2.12 5.56
N LEU A 82 -11.48 -2.55 4.32
CA LEU A 82 -11.67 -3.93 3.87
C LEU A 82 -10.77 -4.90 4.64
N ILE A 83 -9.53 -4.48 4.87
CA ILE A 83 -8.53 -5.19 5.67
C ILE A 83 -8.99 -5.34 7.12
N THR A 84 -9.43 -4.26 7.76
CA THR A 84 -10.02 -4.27 9.11
C THR A 84 -11.25 -5.16 9.18
N TYR A 85 -12.12 -5.13 8.16
CA TYR A 85 -13.26 -6.04 8.05
C TYR A 85 -12.78 -7.51 8.05
N THR A 86 -11.77 -7.85 7.24
CA THR A 86 -11.23 -9.22 7.23
C THR A 86 -10.61 -9.65 8.55
N ILE A 87 -9.91 -8.79 9.30
CA ILE A 87 -9.45 -9.16 10.66
C ILE A 87 -10.64 -9.45 11.55
N ARG A 88 -11.72 -8.67 11.45
CA ARG A 88 -12.93 -8.91 12.26
C ARG A 88 -13.62 -10.23 11.95
N ARG A 89 -13.35 -10.85 10.80
CA ARG A 89 -13.82 -12.21 10.44
C ARG A 89 -12.93 -13.30 11.03
N MET A 90 -11.71 -12.98 11.44
CA MET A 90 -10.80 -13.93 12.09
C MET A 90 -11.25 -14.23 13.51
N SER A 91 -10.75 -15.33 14.07
CA SER A 91 -11.03 -15.75 15.45
C SER A 91 -10.26 -14.96 16.53
N VAL A 92 -9.70 -13.79 16.18
CA VAL A 92 -8.86 -12.98 17.07
C VAL A 92 -9.66 -11.86 17.73
N SER A 93 -9.11 -11.25 18.78
CA SER A 93 -9.73 -10.11 19.44
C SER A 93 -9.90 -8.95 18.47
N ARG A 94 -11.03 -8.22 18.60
CA ARG A 94 -11.29 -6.98 17.84
C ARG A 94 -10.22 -5.92 18.05
N ALA A 95 -9.44 -6.02 19.13
CA ALA A 95 -8.27 -5.18 19.37
C ALA A 95 -7.31 -5.19 18.18
N PHE A 96 -7.05 -6.35 17.54
CA PHE A 96 -6.16 -6.41 16.36
C PHE A 96 -6.70 -5.59 15.20
N ALA A 97 -8.01 -5.64 14.95
CA ALA A 97 -8.65 -4.90 13.87
C ALA A 97 -8.58 -3.39 14.09
N TYR A 98 -8.84 -2.93 15.31
CA TYR A 98 -8.75 -1.50 15.67
C TYR A 98 -7.31 -1.01 15.73
N SER A 99 -6.39 -1.80 16.28
CA SER A 99 -4.96 -1.47 16.28
C SER A 99 -4.45 -1.30 14.86
N TYR A 100 -4.79 -2.20 13.94
CA TYR A 100 -4.42 -2.07 12.53
C TYR A 100 -5.02 -0.79 11.91
N LEU A 101 -6.32 -0.57 12.08
CA LEU A 101 -7.01 0.60 11.54
C LEU A 101 -6.37 1.91 12.02
N ILE A 102 -6.17 2.06 13.32
CA ILE A 102 -5.62 3.27 13.93
C ILE A 102 -4.19 3.48 13.47
N LEU A 103 -3.36 2.44 13.53
CA LEU A 103 -1.95 2.53 13.20
C LEU A 103 -1.73 2.96 11.75
N TYR A 104 -2.47 2.38 10.80
CA TYR A 104 -2.39 2.75 9.38
C TYR A 104 -3.06 4.09 9.07
N SER A 105 -4.07 4.50 9.83
CA SER A 105 -4.67 5.83 9.68
C SER A 105 -3.73 6.93 10.17
N VAL A 106 -3.03 6.70 11.28
CA VAL A 106 -2.04 7.63 11.83
C VAL A 106 -0.81 7.72 10.92
N SER A 107 -0.35 6.59 10.37
CA SER A 107 0.81 6.56 9.47
C SER A 107 0.57 7.24 8.11
N ALA A 108 -0.68 7.32 7.66
CA ALA A 108 -1.02 8.06 6.44
C ALA A 108 -0.69 9.57 6.55
N VAL A 109 -0.69 10.15 7.75
CA VAL A 109 -0.35 11.58 7.89
C VAL A 109 1.12 11.85 7.52
N PRO A 110 2.12 11.23 8.17
CA PRO A 110 3.51 11.46 7.83
C PRO A 110 3.94 10.78 6.52
N GLY A 111 3.44 9.57 6.23
CA GLY A 111 3.93 8.80 5.10
C GLY A 111 3.31 9.19 3.77
N PHE A 112 2.11 9.77 3.81
CA PHE A 112 1.36 10.08 2.61
C PHE A 112 1.13 11.58 2.45
N LEU A 113 0.54 12.24 3.45
CA LEU A 113 0.17 13.65 3.31
C LEU A 113 1.39 14.60 3.35
N PHE A 114 2.34 14.40 4.27
CA PHE A 114 3.48 15.32 4.38
C PHE A 114 4.35 15.35 3.13
N ILE A 115 4.70 14.20 2.56
CA ILE A 115 5.47 14.17 1.31
C ILE A 115 4.72 14.85 0.17
N CYS A 116 3.41 14.60 0.02
CA CYS A 116 2.60 15.23 -1.03
C CYS A 116 2.57 16.76 -0.87
N VAL A 117 2.36 17.26 0.35
CA VAL A 117 2.33 18.71 0.61
C VAL A 117 3.71 19.33 0.40
N ALA A 118 4.78 18.71 0.91
CA ALA A 118 6.13 19.24 0.80
C ALA A 118 6.60 19.33 -0.66
N LEU A 119 6.40 18.26 -1.44
CA LEU A 119 6.80 18.24 -2.86
C LEU A 119 5.93 19.16 -3.72
N THR A 120 4.62 19.26 -3.43
CA THR A 120 3.74 20.23 -4.12
C THR A 120 4.16 21.66 -3.81
N ALA A 121 4.47 21.97 -2.54
CA ALA A 121 4.91 23.31 -2.14
C ALA A 121 6.25 23.70 -2.80
N GLY A 122 7.18 22.74 -2.91
CA GLY A 122 8.44 22.92 -3.63
C GLY A 122 8.23 23.17 -5.13
N ALA A 123 7.36 22.38 -5.77
CA ALA A 123 7.01 22.55 -7.18
C ALA A 123 6.30 23.89 -7.46
N MET A 124 5.33 24.30 -6.63
CA MET A 124 4.55 25.53 -6.85
C MET A 124 5.34 26.83 -6.66
N ARG A 125 6.52 26.78 -6.02
CA ARG A 125 7.29 27.97 -5.64
C ARG A 125 8.76 27.88 -6.08
N PRO A 126 9.02 27.68 -7.39
CA PRO A 126 10.38 27.49 -7.90
C PRO A 126 11.29 28.72 -7.70
N GLU A 127 10.71 29.90 -7.47
CA GLU A 127 11.41 31.17 -7.23
C GLU A 127 12.00 31.31 -5.82
N ARG A 128 11.71 30.37 -4.90
CA ARG A 128 12.18 30.44 -3.51
C ARG A 128 13.65 30.06 -3.39
N ASP A 129 14.29 30.56 -2.33
CA ASP A 129 15.69 30.26 -1.98
C ASP A 129 15.96 28.75 -2.12
N PRO A 130 16.99 28.34 -2.88
CA PRO A 130 17.36 26.95 -3.05
C PRO A 130 17.53 26.16 -1.74
N ARG A 131 17.95 26.82 -0.65
CA ARG A 131 18.04 26.18 0.68
C ARG A 131 16.68 25.80 1.25
N LEU A 132 15.64 26.61 1.01
CA LEU A 132 14.27 26.28 1.42
C LEU A 132 13.72 25.11 0.60
N GLN A 133 14.04 25.07 -0.70
CA GLN A 133 13.66 23.93 -1.56
C GLN A 133 14.33 22.63 -1.12
N GLN A 134 15.61 22.68 -0.72
CA GLN A 134 16.30 21.53 -0.16
C GLN A 134 15.63 21.02 1.13
N TRP A 135 15.26 21.92 2.04
CA TRP A 135 14.52 21.54 3.24
C TRP A 135 13.17 20.87 2.93
N LEU A 136 12.41 21.36 1.94
CA LEU A 136 11.14 20.76 1.52
C LEU A 136 11.36 19.37 0.89
N TYR A 137 12.41 19.24 0.08
CA TYR A 137 12.80 17.98 -0.54
C TYR A 137 13.17 16.94 0.52
N ASP A 138 14.08 17.26 1.43
CA ASP A 138 14.53 16.36 2.50
C ASP A 138 13.38 15.99 3.43
N LEU A 139 12.56 16.98 3.84
CA LEU A 139 11.39 16.74 4.68
C LEU A 139 10.40 15.76 4.03
N GLY A 140 10.14 15.91 2.72
CA GLY A 140 9.23 15.04 2.01
C GLY A 140 9.72 13.59 1.95
N PHE A 141 10.96 13.37 1.50
CA PHE A 141 11.51 12.01 1.39
C PHE A 141 11.76 11.36 2.76
N LEU A 142 12.20 12.13 3.76
CA LEU A 142 12.36 11.63 5.12
C LEU A 142 11.01 11.31 5.78
N SER A 143 9.95 12.09 5.56
CA SER A 143 8.64 11.76 6.15
C SER A 143 8.11 10.42 5.64
N PHE A 144 8.31 10.14 4.35
CA PHE A 144 7.98 8.85 3.74
C PHE A 144 8.81 7.71 4.35
N SER A 145 10.14 7.88 4.41
CA SER A 145 11.04 6.88 4.98
C SER A 145 10.76 6.62 6.47
N GLY A 146 10.43 7.65 7.25
CA GLY A 146 10.21 7.53 8.71
C GLY A 146 8.94 6.78 9.08
N THR A 147 7.96 6.80 8.19
CA THR A 147 6.69 6.10 8.40
C THR A 147 6.85 4.58 8.37
N MET A 148 7.94 4.08 7.80
CA MET A 148 8.27 2.65 7.74
C MET A 148 8.31 1.99 9.14
N GLY A 149 8.74 2.71 10.18
CA GLY A 149 8.73 2.18 11.55
C GLY A 149 7.32 1.90 12.08
N VAL A 150 6.33 2.67 11.65
CA VAL A 150 4.92 2.44 12.01
C VAL A 150 4.35 1.27 11.19
N PHE A 151 4.72 1.15 9.92
CA PHE A 151 4.35 0.01 9.07
C PHE A 151 4.96 -1.31 9.52
N LEU A 152 6.16 -1.30 10.11
CA LEU A 152 6.77 -2.45 10.76
C LEU A 152 5.84 -3.01 11.84
N VAL A 153 5.42 -2.18 12.80
CA VAL A 153 4.51 -2.59 13.87
C VAL A 153 3.19 -3.09 13.28
N GLY A 154 2.68 -2.43 12.25
CA GLY A 154 1.44 -2.81 11.57
C GLY A 154 1.51 -4.18 10.90
N SER A 155 2.62 -4.44 10.23
CA SER A 155 2.91 -5.73 9.59
C SER A 155 3.01 -6.85 10.63
N LEU A 156 3.60 -6.58 11.80
CA LEU A 156 3.68 -7.55 12.90
C LEU A 156 2.30 -7.82 13.55
N VAL A 157 1.48 -6.78 13.75
CA VAL A 157 0.09 -6.93 14.24
C VAL A 157 -0.72 -7.76 13.26
N TRP A 158 -0.59 -7.49 11.96
CA TRP A 158 -1.26 -8.23 10.90
C TRP A 158 -0.79 -9.69 10.82
N MET A 159 0.53 -9.93 10.89
CA MET A 159 1.11 -11.26 10.98
C MET A 159 0.54 -12.05 12.18
N ALA A 160 0.56 -11.47 13.37
CA ALA A 160 0.06 -12.11 14.57
C ALA A 160 -1.44 -12.46 14.45
N ALA A 161 -2.24 -11.56 13.87
CA ALA A 161 -3.66 -11.83 13.61
C ALA A 161 -3.85 -13.05 12.69
N ILE A 162 -3.07 -13.18 11.62
CA ILE A 162 -3.14 -14.32 10.70
C ILE A 162 -2.68 -15.63 11.36
N LEU A 163 -1.60 -15.61 12.13
CA LEU A 163 -1.04 -16.82 12.73
C LEU A 163 -1.93 -17.37 13.86
N LEU A 164 -2.61 -16.49 14.59
CA LEU A 164 -3.55 -16.83 15.65
C LEU A 164 -4.94 -17.21 15.12
N ASP A 165 -5.26 -16.89 13.86
CA ASP A 165 -6.57 -17.17 13.27
C ASP A 165 -6.82 -18.68 13.13
N ARG A 166 -7.98 -19.11 13.64
CA ARG A 166 -8.52 -20.46 13.51
C ARG A 166 -9.63 -20.55 12.46
N ASN A 167 -10.19 -19.42 12.02
CA ASN A 167 -11.27 -19.36 11.03
C ASN A 167 -10.78 -19.57 9.59
N ARG A 168 -9.46 -19.73 9.38
CA ARG A 168 -8.82 -19.99 8.08
C ARG A 168 -9.18 -18.90 7.05
N VAL A 169 -9.21 -17.65 7.52
CA VAL A 169 -9.48 -16.48 6.67
C VAL A 169 -8.37 -16.32 5.65
N PHE A 170 -7.12 -16.30 6.13
CA PHE A 170 -5.93 -16.31 5.30
C PHE A 170 -5.08 -17.55 5.54
N PRO A 171 -4.28 -17.97 4.53
CA PRO A 171 -3.33 -19.05 4.73
C PRO A 171 -2.17 -18.58 5.62
N LYS A 172 -1.66 -19.47 6.48
CA LYS A 172 -0.58 -19.14 7.44
C LYS A 172 0.70 -18.62 6.78
N TRP A 173 1.00 -19.06 5.55
CA TRP A 173 2.17 -18.59 4.82
C TRP A 173 2.12 -17.09 4.52
N PHE A 174 0.93 -16.51 4.38
CA PHE A 174 0.78 -15.07 4.19
C PHE A 174 1.19 -14.28 5.45
N GLY A 175 1.08 -14.89 6.64
CA GLY A 175 1.66 -14.36 7.86
C GLY A 175 3.18 -14.23 7.76
N TYR A 176 3.88 -15.23 7.23
CA TYR A 176 5.33 -15.14 7.01
C TYR A 176 5.72 -14.12 5.95
N LEU A 177 4.88 -13.89 4.94
CA LEU A 177 5.12 -12.79 3.98
C LEU A 177 5.08 -11.42 4.66
N ASN A 178 4.22 -11.24 5.68
CA ASN A 178 4.22 -10.03 6.49
C ASN A 178 5.47 -9.91 7.37
N LEU A 179 6.06 -11.03 7.81
CA LEU A 179 7.36 -11.01 8.45
C LEU A 179 8.45 -10.55 7.48
N CYS A 180 8.43 -11.02 6.23
CA CYS A 180 9.35 -10.52 5.20
C CYS A 180 9.20 -9.00 5.00
N ASN A 181 7.98 -8.50 4.94
CA ASN A 181 7.71 -7.06 4.84
C ASN A 181 8.23 -6.30 6.07
N ALA A 182 8.01 -6.82 7.27
CA ALA A 182 8.56 -6.26 8.50
C ALA A 182 10.10 -6.21 8.47
N VAL A 183 10.76 -7.28 8.04
CA VAL A 183 12.23 -7.32 7.94
C VAL A 183 12.73 -6.30 6.92
N THR A 184 12.03 -6.09 5.79
CA THR A 184 12.44 -5.05 4.84
C THR A 184 12.42 -3.67 5.46
N GLU A 185 11.44 -3.31 6.31
CA GLU A 185 11.43 -2.01 6.97
C GLU A 185 12.67 -1.79 7.87
N VAL A 186 13.13 -2.85 8.54
CA VAL A 186 14.36 -2.80 9.35
C VAL A 186 15.60 -2.63 8.46
N VAL A 187 15.62 -3.28 7.31
CA VAL A 187 16.70 -3.17 6.32
C VAL A 187 16.77 -1.78 5.69
N VAL A 188 15.65 -1.07 5.57
CA VAL A 188 15.60 0.31 5.06
C VAL A 188 15.96 1.34 6.14
N ALA A 189 15.78 1.04 7.43
CA ALA A 189 16.03 1.98 8.53
C ALA A 189 17.39 2.72 8.48
N PRO A 190 18.52 2.10 8.05
CA PRO A 190 19.80 2.80 7.88
C PRO A 190 19.78 3.98 6.89
N ALA A 191 18.77 4.11 6.04
CA ALA A 191 18.59 5.26 5.12
C ALA A 191 18.50 6.62 5.84
N TRP A 192 18.27 6.62 7.14
CA TRP A 192 18.30 7.81 8.00
C TRP A 192 19.72 8.27 8.37
N ILE A 193 20.69 7.37 8.25
CA ILE A 193 22.08 7.59 8.65
C ILE A 193 22.96 7.81 7.41
N PHE A 194 22.65 7.12 6.31
CA PHE A 194 23.46 7.15 5.10
C PHE A 194 22.80 8.02 4.00
N ASP A 195 23.53 9.02 3.55
CA ASP A 195 23.18 9.91 2.42
C ASP A 195 23.68 9.39 1.06
N ARG A 196 24.56 8.38 1.07
CA ARG A 196 25.15 7.76 -0.13
C ARG A 196 25.28 6.25 0.04
N GLY A 197 25.28 5.55 -1.10
CA GLY A 197 25.54 4.11 -1.17
C GLY A 197 24.29 3.24 -1.12
N VAL A 198 24.49 1.94 -0.91
CA VAL A 198 23.43 0.91 -0.98
C VAL A 198 22.31 1.10 0.04
N PHE A 199 22.62 1.72 1.18
CA PHE A 199 21.68 1.96 2.28
C PHE A 199 21.01 3.34 2.24
N ALA A 200 21.42 4.24 1.34
CA ALA A 200 20.70 5.50 1.14
C ALA A 200 19.26 5.24 0.72
N TRP A 201 18.34 6.19 0.94
CA TRP A 201 16.90 5.96 0.64
C TRP A 201 16.61 5.63 -0.83
N ASN A 202 17.49 6.01 -1.76
CA ASN A 202 17.42 5.68 -3.19
C ASN A 202 18.33 4.50 -3.59
N GLY A 203 19.02 3.90 -2.62
CA GLY A 203 20.02 2.86 -2.81
C GLY A 203 19.43 1.50 -3.18
N LEU A 204 20.28 0.60 -3.69
CA LEU A 204 19.86 -0.73 -4.17
C LEU A 204 19.16 -1.55 -3.09
N ILE A 205 19.66 -1.52 -1.85
CA ILE A 205 19.11 -2.33 -0.76
C ILE A 205 17.84 -1.69 -0.20
N ALA A 206 17.88 -0.38 0.07
CA ALA A 206 16.77 0.34 0.67
C ALA A 206 15.54 0.40 -0.26
N TRP A 207 15.76 0.71 -1.54
CA TRP A 207 14.67 0.93 -2.48
C TRP A 207 14.24 -0.34 -3.22
N TRP A 208 15.17 -1.02 -3.91
CA TRP A 208 14.79 -2.06 -4.86
C TRP A 208 14.28 -3.34 -4.18
N ILE A 209 14.85 -3.71 -3.04
CA ILE A 209 14.33 -4.84 -2.27
C ILE A 209 12.91 -4.53 -1.78
N ASN A 210 12.68 -3.32 -1.27
CA ASN A 210 11.37 -2.89 -0.80
C ASN A 210 10.34 -2.94 -1.93
N VAL A 211 10.65 -2.40 -3.12
CA VAL A 211 9.76 -2.42 -4.29
C VAL A 211 9.39 -3.84 -4.71
N VAL A 212 10.35 -4.76 -4.77
CA VAL A 212 10.09 -6.15 -5.19
C VAL A 212 9.22 -6.87 -4.16
N VAL A 213 9.56 -6.75 -2.87
CA VAL A 213 8.78 -7.36 -1.78
C VAL A 213 7.37 -6.79 -1.74
N PHE A 214 7.23 -5.47 -1.85
CA PHE A 214 5.94 -4.79 -1.87
C PHE A 214 5.10 -5.14 -3.11
N GLY A 215 5.72 -5.29 -4.28
CA GLY A 215 5.04 -5.72 -5.51
C GLY A 215 4.48 -7.13 -5.40
N ILE A 216 5.30 -8.07 -4.91
CA ILE A 216 4.87 -9.46 -4.63
C ILE A 216 3.76 -9.46 -3.57
N TYR A 217 3.95 -8.72 -2.49
CA TYR A 217 2.97 -8.59 -1.41
C TYR A 217 1.63 -8.08 -1.95
N THR A 218 1.62 -6.99 -2.69
CA THR A 218 0.41 -6.37 -3.25
C THR A 218 -0.32 -7.33 -4.19
N GLY A 219 0.39 -8.01 -5.09
CA GLY A 219 -0.23 -8.99 -6.00
C GLY A 219 -0.86 -10.17 -5.28
N VAL A 220 -0.14 -10.74 -4.30
CA VAL A 220 -0.66 -11.81 -3.43
C VAL A 220 -1.85 -11.33 -2.63
N PHE A 221 -1.73 -10.17 -2.00
CA PHE A 221 -2.73 -9.58 -1.11
C PHE A 221 -4.05 -9.31 -1.83
N ILE A 222 -4.01 -8.67 -3.01
CA ILE A 222 -5.20 -8.41 -3.83
C ILE A 222 -5.91 -9.72 -4.20
N ASN A 223 -5.16 -10.77 -4.57
CA ASN A 223 -5.73 -12.07 -4.91
C ASN A 223 -6.30 -12.79 -3.68
N LEU A 224 -5.65 -12.69 -2.52
CA LEU A 224 -6.15 -13.29 -1.28
C LEU A 224 -7.43 -12.59 -0.80
N LEU A 225 -7.51 -11.26 -0.86
CA LEU A 225 -8.74 -10.53 -0.56
C LEU A 225 -9.89 -10.97 -1.47
N ARG A 226 -9.63 -11.13 -2.77
CA ARG A 226 -10.61 -11.64 -3.74
C ARG A 226 -11.16 -13.01 -3.29
N ASN A 227 -10.27 -13.91 -2.87
CA ASN A 227 -10.65 -15.23 -2.40
C ASN A 227 -11.48 -15.17 -1.12
N VAL A 228 -11.17 -14.27 -0.19
CA VAL A 228 -11.98 -14.06 1.02
C VAL A 228 -13.39 -13.59 0.65
N ILE A 229 -13.54 -12.62 -0.26
CA ILE A 229 -14.86 -12.13 -0.69
C ILE A 229 -15.68 -13.22 -1.37
N ILE A 230 -15.04 -14.10 -2.15
CA ILE A 230 -15.72 -15.25 -2.78
C ILE A 230 -16.24 -16.21 -1.70
N ARG A 231 -15.39 -16.54 -0.71
CA ARG A 231 -15.70 -17.46 0.40
C ARG A 231 -16.65 -16.85 1.44
N GLU A 232 -16.81 -15.53 1.45
CA GLU A 232 -17.56 -14.80 2.48
C GLU A 232 -19.00 -15.30 2.60
N ASP A 233 -19.41 -15.68 3.80
CA ASP A 233 -20.75 -16.18 4.13
C ASP A 233 -21.46 -15.30 5.17
N PHE A 234 -20.80 -14.23 5.65
CA PHE A 234 -21.25 -13.34 6.72
C PHE A 234 -21.52 -14.03 8.07
N GLY A 235 -21.11 -15.28 8.26
CA GLY A 235 -21.29 -16.07 9.50
C GLY A 235 -20.03 -16.10 10.34
N THR A 236 -20.10 -16.19 11.67
CA THR A 236 -18.92 -16.04 12.57
C THR A 236 -17.96 -17.24 12.62
N GLY A 237 -18.23 -18.31 11.87
CA GLY A 237 -17.44 -19.54 11.85
C GLY A 237 -16.28 -19.52 10.85
N PRO A 238 -15.62 -20.68 10.64
CA PRO A 238 -14.59 -20.84 9.63
C PRO A 238 -15.13 -20.54 8.22
N LEU A 239 -14.33 -19.86 7.39
CA LEU A 239 -14.75 -19.55 6.02
C LEU A 239 -14.88 -20.83 5.18
N PRO A 240 -15.98 -20.99 4.41
CA PRO A 240 -16.15 -22.09 3.46
C PRO A 240 -14.97 -22.25 2.50
N ASP A 241 -14.76 -23.45 1.98
CA ASP A 241 -13.73 -23.67 0.95
C ASP A 241 -14.07 -22.95 -0.35
N LEU A 242 -13.04 -22.66 -1.16
CA LEU A 242 -13.24 -22.04 -2.46
C LEU A 242 -14.07 -22.99 -3.36
N PRO A 243 -15.05 -22.46 -4.11
CA PRO A 243 -15.77 -23.27 -5.09
C PRO A 243 -14.79 -23.86 -6.11
N PRO A 244 -15.00 -25.10 -6.57
CA PRO A 244 -14.11 -25.75 -7.52
C PRO A 244 -13.94 -24.87 -8.76
N ARG A 245 -12.68 -24.61 -9.12
CA ARG A 245 -12.34 -23.82 -10.30
C ARG A 245 -13.02 -24.50 -11.48
N ARG A 246 -14.05 -23.88 -12.08
CA ARG A 246 -14.72 -24.42 -13.28
C ARG A 246 -13.61 -24.79 -14.26
N ALA A 247 -13.40 -26.08 -14.49
CA ALA A 247 -12.51 -26.55 -15.52
C ALA A 247 -12.95 -25.83 -16.79
N ARG A 248 -12.03 -25.12 -17.46
CA ARG A 248 -12.30 -24.58 -18.78
C ARG A 248 -12.81 -25.76 -19.59
N ARG A 249 -14.10 -25.75 -19.91
CA ARG A 249 -14.72 -26.70 -20.81
C ARG A 249 -13.98 -26.51 -22.13
N HIS A 250 -13.00 -27.38 -22.41
CA HIS A 250 -12.51 -27.60 -23.75
C HIS A 250 -13.66 -28.25 -24.50
N THR A 251 -14.58 -27.42 -24.99
CA THR A 251 -15.68 -27.81 -25.87
C THR A 251 -15.50 -27.03 -27.15
N ALA A 252 -14.46 -27.39 -27.90
CA ALA A 252 -14.23 -27.01 -29.30
C ALA A 252 -13.02 -27.80 -29.80
N ALA A 253 -13.28 -28.97 -30.39
CA ALA A 253 -12.43 -29.74 -31.34
C ALA A 253 -12.62 -31.27 -31.15
N ALA A 254 -13.85 -31.76 -31.31
CA ALA A 254 -14.11 -33.20 -31.53
C ALA A 254 -15.33 -33.47 -32.43
N GLU A 255 -15.85 -32.44 -33.11
CA GLU A 255 -16.83 -32.60 -34.20
C GLU A 255 -16.32 -31.75 -35.37
N VAL A 256 -15.34 -32.27 -36.11
CA VAL A 256 -15.08 -32.17 -37.56
C VAL A 256 -13.74 -32.87 -37.76
N ALA A 257 -13.77 -34.20 -37.88
CA ALA A 257 -12.82 -35.04 -38.60
C ALA A 257 -13.32 -36.49 -38.57
#